data_AF-U3IJ46-F1
#
_entry.id   AF-U3IJ46-F1
#
_cell.length_a   1.000
_cell.length_b   1.000
_cell.length_c   1.000
_cell.angle_alpha   90.00
_cell.angle_beta   90.00
_cell.angle_gamma   90.00
#
_symmetry.space_group_name_H-M   'P 1'
#
loop_
_entity.id
_entity.type
_entity.pdbx_description
1 polymer ?
#
loop_
_entity_poly.entity_id
_entity_poly.type
_entity_poly.pdbx_seq_one_letter_code
_entity_poly.pdbx_strand_id
1 'polypeptide(L)'
;MFSSTDRKQEFITALCPFGLDIKKNDVIKPPAVAIFSPSKQEIQEKSKATLVCLASGFYPDTLNLVWKVNGAERTEGVGTDETSTSYENTYSLTSRLRISSQEWFNPLNRFECVANFFKNGTQESIHRFIYGDAGESATAGKFLYIMLILKSILYGIFVMGMMLRSKVRNRVFLLCTHLS
;
A
#
# COMPACT_ATOMS: atom_id res chain seq x y z
N MET A 1 -3.53 53.55 -51.37
CA MET A 1 -4.30 52.67 -52.28
C MET A 1 -3.54 51.37 -52.44
N PHE A 2 -3.84 50.37 -51.60
CA PHE A 2 -3.42 48.96 -51.63
C PHE A 2 -4.41 48.29 -50.64
N SER A 3 -5.52 47.69 -51.05
CA SER A 3 -5.82 46.45 -51.77
C SER A 3 -5.66 45.15 -50.95
N SER A 4 -6.82 44.69 -50.46
CA SER A 4 -7.32 43.31 -50.31
C SER A 4 -6.64 42.27 -49.42
N THR A 5 -5.46 42.49 -48.83
CA THR A 5 -4.82 41.47 -47.96
C THR A 5 -4.94 41.76 -46.45
N ASP A 6 -5.45 42.93 -46.04
CA ASP A 6 -5.59 43.29 -44.61
C ASP A 6 -6.92 42.89 -43.96
N ARG A 7 -7.92 42.44 -44.73
CA ARG A 7 -9.23 42.06 -44.17
C ARG A 7 -9.32 40.61 -43.67
N LYS A 8 -8.31 39.77 -43.87
CA LYS A 8 -8.34 38.39 -43.34
C LYS A 8 -7.85 38.27 -41.90
N GLN A 9 -7.12 39.26 -41.40
CA GLN A 9 -6.59 39.25 -40.04
C GLN A 9 -7.63 39.66 -38.98
N GLU A 10 -8.69 40.39 -39.35
CA GLU A 10 -9.78 40.76 -38.44
C GLU A 10 -10.89 39.70 -38.32
N PHE A 11 -10.94 38.70 -39.21
CA PHE A 11 -12.00 37.67 -39.18
C PHE A 11 -11.62 36.41 -38.38
N ILE A 12 -10.34 36.08 -38.21
CA ILE A 12 -9.95 34.93 -37.37
C ILE A 12 -10.16 35.25 -35.89
N THR A 13 -10.01 36.51 -35.48
CA THR A 13 -10.29 36.98 -34.11
C THR A 13 -11.78 36.99 -33.78
N ALA A 14 -12.67 36.85 -34.77
CA ALA A 14 -14.13 36.83 -34.58
C ALA A 14 -14.73 35.41 -34.51
N LEU A 15 -13.94 34.34 -34.70
CA LEU A 15 -14.43 32.95 -34.71
C LEU A 15 -13.83 32.04 -33.64
N CYS A 16 -12.99 32.57 -32.74
CA CYS A 16 -12.57 31.87 -31.53
C CYS A 16 -13.00 32.69 -30.31
N PRO A 17 -14.15 32.41 -29.68
CA PRO A 17 -14.58 33.12 -28.46
C PRO A 17 -13.75 32.75 -27.21
N PHE A 18 -12.63 32.03 -27.36
CA PHE A 18 -11.76 31.62 -26.26
C PHE A 18 -10.28 31.78 -26.62
N GLY A 19 -9.87 33.00 -26.96
CA GLY A 19 -8.50 33.43 -26.72
C GLY A 19 -8.30 33.65 -25.22
N LEU A 20 -8.11 32.56 -24.46
CA LEU A 20 -7.67 32.66 -23.06
C LEU A 20 -6.18 32.98 -23.04
N ASP A 21 -5.85 34.25 -23.25
CA ASP A 21 -4.67 34.87 -22.65
C ASP A 21 -4.87 34.92 -21.12
N ILE A 22 -4.81 33.78 -20.44
CA ILE A 22 -4.54 33.83 -19.00
C ILE A 22 -3.04 34.04 -18.86
N LYS A 23 -2.63 35.30 -18.80
CA LYS A 23 -1.49 35.71 -17.97
C LYS A 23 -1.79 35.26 -16.53
N LYS A 24 -1.59 33.98 -16.24
CA LYS A 24 -1.65 33.48 -14.88
C LYS A 24 -0.35 33.96 -14.26
N ASN A 25 -0.44 34.94 -13.36
CA ASN A 25 0.65 35.21 -12.43
C ASN A 25 1.23 33.86 -11.98
N ASP A 26 2.55 33.74 -11.98
CA ASP A 26 3.34 32.52 -11.78
C ASP A 26 3.13 31.91 -10.37
N VAL A 27 1.90 31.52 -10.06
CA VAL A 27 1.47 31.02 -8.76
C VAL A 27 1.74 29.53 -8.76
N ILE A 28 2.98 29.19 -8.43
CA ILE A 28 3.41 27.81 -8.26
C ILE A 28 2.93 27.30 -6.91
N LYS A 29 2.17 26.21 -6.91
CA LYS A 29 1.69 25.54 -5.70
C LYS A 29 2.45 24.23 -5.52
N PRO A 30 3.19 24.04 -4.42
CA PRO A 30 3.89 22.78 -4.15
C PRO A 30 2.90 21.64 -3.85
N PRO A 31 3.23 20.39 -4.19
CA PRO A 31 2.38 19.23 -3.92
C PRO A 31 2.35 18.87 -2.43
N ALA A 32 1.19 18.45 -1.94
CA ALA A 32 1.09 17.67 -0.72
C ALA A 32 1.31 16.19 -1.06
N VAL A 33 2.32 15.56 -0.46
CA VAL A 33 2.67 14.15 -0.72
C VAL A 33 2.30 13.27 0.47
N ALA A 34 1.61 12.16 0.18
CA ALA A 34 1.25 11.12 1.14
C ALA A 34 1.54 9.73 0.57
N ILE A 35 1.95 8.79 1.44
CA ILE A 35 2.12 7.38 1.10
C ILE A 35 1.12 6.56 1.91
N PHE A 36 0.41 5.67 1.25
CA PHE A 36 -0.54 4.73 1.84
C PHE A 36 0.02 3.31 1.83
N SER A 37 -0.12 2.65 2.97
CA SER A 37 0.24 1.24 3.15
C SER A 37 -0.66 0.31 2.32
N PRO A 38 -0.22 -0.92 2.04
CA PRO A 38 -1.01 -1.87 1.26
C PRO A 38 -2.28 -2.31 1.98
N SER A 39 -3.28 -2.75 1.21
CA SER A 39 -4.48 -3.34 1.79
C SER A 39 -4.18 -4.71 2.40
N LYS A 40 -4.65 -4.93 3.64
CA LYS A 40 -4.55 -6.24 4.31
C LYS A 40 -5.21 -7.36 3.48
N GLN A 41 -6.27 -7.05 2.74
CA GLN A 41 -6.96 -8.03 1.91
C GLN A 41 -6.10 -8.47 0.72
N GLU A 42 -5.44 -7.53 0.05
CA GLU A 42 -4.54 -7.81 -1.07
C GLU A 42 -3.40 -8.74 -0.63
N ILE A 43 -2.80 -8.45 0.52
CA ILE A 43 -1.72 -9.26 1.08
C ILE A 43 -2.19 -10.68 1.38
N GLN A 44 -3.36 -10.85 2.00
CA GLN A 44 -3.89 -12.15 2.39
C GLN A 44 -4.32 -13.00 1.19
N GLU A 45 -4.96 -12.40 0.19
CA GLU A 45 -5.52 -13.13 -0.95
C GLU A 45 -4.50 -13.36 -2.06
N LYS A 46 -3.62 -12.38 -2.32
CA LYS A 46 -2.74 -12.37 -3.49
C LYS A 46 -1.26 -12.50 -3.14
N SER A 47 -0.90 -12.45 -1.85
CA SER A 47 0.50 -12.40 -1.41
C SER A 47 1.31 -11.28 -2.10
N LYS A 48 0.62 -10.18 -2.43
CA LYS A 48 1.18 -8.97 -3.03
C LYS A 48 0.87 -7.78 -2.14
N ALA A 49 1.71 -6.76 -2.24
CA ALA A 49 1.55 -5.51 -1.52
C ALA A 49 1.67 -4.36 -2.51
N THR A 50 0.61 -3.56 -2.66
CA THR A 50 0.62 -2.33 -3.45
C THR A 50 0.71 -1.11 -2.55
N LEU A 51 1.82 -0.38 -2.64
CA LEU A 51 2.01 0.93 -2.04
C LEU A 51 1.46 2.01 -2.96
N VAL A 52 0.88 3.06 -2.39
CA VAL A 52 0.32 4.18 -3.18
C VAL A 52 0.92 5.49 -2.70
N CYS A 53 1.51 6.25 -3.61
CA CYS A 53 1.97 7.62 -3.38
C CYS A 53 1.04 8.59 -4.09
N LEU A 54 0.45 9.52 -3.34
CA LEU A 54 -0.42 10.58 -3.84
C LEU A 54 0.28 11.92 -3.67
N ALA A 55 0.47 12.64 -4.76
CA ALA A 55 0.79 14.06 -4.78
C ALA A 55 -0.49 14.83 -5.17
N SER A 56 -0.93 15.79 -4.36
CA SER A 56 -2.15 16.55 -4.62
C SER A 56 -1.97 18.06 -4.40
N GLY A 57 -2.85 18.86 -5.00
CA GLY A 57 -2.91 20.31 -4.80
C GLY A 57 -1.82 21.11 -5.51
N PHE A 58 -1.10 20.51 -6.46
CA PHE A 58 0.02 21.17 -7.14
C PHE A 58 -0.41 21.94 -8.39
N TYR A 59 0.37 22.96 -8.74
CA TYR A 59 0.22 23.73 -9.98
C TYR A 59 1.58 24.32 -10.37
N PRO A 60 2.01 24.32 -11.65
CA PRO A 60 1.36 23.75 -12.85
C PRO A 60 1.32 22.21 -12.84
N ASP A 61 0.89 21.56 -13.93
CA ASP A 61 0.76 20.10 -14.05
C ASP A 61 2.09 19.33 -14.16
N THR A 62 3.21 20.05 -14.17
CA THR A 62 4.55 19.47 -14.34
C THR A 62 5.09 18.91 -13.01
N LEU A 63 4.81 17.63 -12.73
CA LEU A 63 5.31 16.90 -11.57
C LEU A 63 5.66 15.45 -11.94
N ASN A 64 6.75 14.93 -11.37
CA ASN A 64 7.16 13.52 -11.52
C ASN A 64 7.25 12.82 -10.17
N LEU A 65 6.79 11.57 -10.09
CA LEU A 65 6.89 10.72 -8.90
C LEU A 65 7.91 9.59 -9.13
N VAL A 66 8.88 9.49 -8.23
CA VAL A 66 9.92 8.46 -8.26
C VAL A 66 9.87 7.64 -6.97
N TRP A 67 9.94 6.33 -7.09
CA TRP A 67 10.07 5.43 -5.94
C TRP A 67 11.53 5.13 -5.66
N LYS A 68 11.89 5.07 -4.38
CA LYS A 68 13.15 4.55 -3.88
C LYS A 68 12.90 3.47 -2.84
N VAL A 69 13.65 2.38 -2.92
CA VAL A 69 13.64 1.30 -1.92
C VAL A 69 15.05 1.21 -1.37
N ASN A 70 15.20 1.39 -0.05
CA ASN A 70 16.51 1.38 0.63
C ASN A 70 17.53 2.34 0.02
N GLY A 71 17.05 3.49 -0.47
CA GLY A 71 17.87 4.53 -1.10
C GLY A 71 18.12 4.35 -2.60
N ALA A 72 17.83 3.18 -3.18
CA ALA A 72 17.97 2.93 -4.61
C ALA A 72 16.66 3.21 -5.35
N GLU A 73 16.74 3.84 -6.54
CA GLU A 73 15.58 4.07 -7.39
C GLU A 73 14.94 2.76 -7.85
N ARG A 74 13.61 2.71 -7.85
CA ARG A 74 12.82 1.53 -8.23
C ARG A 74 11.81 1.89 -9.32
N THR A 75 11.95 1.22 -10.46
CA THR A 75 11.02 1.31 -11.60
C THR A 75 10.19 0.04 -11.79
N GLU A 76 10.70 -1.11 -11.35
CA GLU A 76 9.99 -2.38 -11.42
C GLU A 76 8.77 -2.40 -10.48
N GLY A 77 7.61 -2.75 -11.04
CA GLY A 77 6.33 -2.79 -10.32
C GLY A 77 5.65 -1.44 -10.16
N VAL A 78 6.22 -0.36 -10.71
CA VAL A 78 5.63 0.98 -10.68
C VAL A 78 4.58 1.12 -11.79
N GLY A 79 3.35 1.46 -11.39
CA GLY A 79 2.28 1.88 -12.29
C GLY A 79 1.86 3.30 -11.97
N THR A 80 2.17 4.23 -12.86
CA THR A 80 1.70 5.62 -12.77
C THR A 80 0.37 5.70 -13.53
N ASP A 81 -0.73 5.87 -12.79
CA ASP A 81 -2.02 6.19 -13.39
C ASP A 81 -2.20 7.71 -13.27
N GLU A 82 -1.97 8.41 -14.37
CA GLU A 82 -2.16 9.85 -14.45
C GLU A 82 -3.67 10.15 -14.50
N THR A 83 -4.25 10.58 -13.38
CA THR A 83 -5.63 11.07 -13.34
C THR A 83 -5.61 12.51 -12.86
N SER A 84 -5.61 13.45 -13.80
CA SER A 84 -5.71 14.87 -13.50
C SER A 84 -7.16 15.24 -13.21
N THR A 85 -7.57 15.17 -11.95
CA THR A 85 -8.84 15.80 -11.53
C THR A 85 -8.57 17.26 -11.24
N SER A 86 -9.02 18.16 -12.13
CA SER A 86 -8.97 19.61 -11.84
C SER A 86 -10.07 19.94 -10.84
N TYR A 87 -9.71 19.97 -9.56
CA TYR A 87 -10.52 20.59 -8.51
C TYR A 87 -9.84 21.91 -8.13
N GLU A 88 -10.57 23.02 -8.24
CA GLU A 88 -10.08 24.36 -7.86
C GLU A 88 -8.72 24.76 -8.49
N ASN A 89 -8.52 24.45 -9.78
CA ASN A 89 -7.33 24.80 -10.57
C ASN A 89 -6.02 24.15 -10.06
N THR A 90 -6.10 23.00 -9.38
CA THR A 90 -4.93 22.22 -8.93
C THR A 90 -4.95 20.80 -9.50
N TYR A 91 -3.78 20.17 -9.55
CA TYR A 91 -3.56 18.84 -10.09
C TYR A 91 -3.27 17.83 -8.98
N SER A 92 -3.51 16.56 -9.29
CA SER A 92 -3.13 15.42 -8.46
C SER A 92 -2.52 14.31 -9.32
N LEU A 93 -1.54 13.60 -8.78
CA LEU A 93 -0.81 12.52 -9.42
C LEU A 93 -0.67 11.36 -8.45
N THR A 94 -0.93 10.14 -8.93
CA THR A 94 -0.82 8.93 -8.12
C THR A 94 0.13 7.94 -8.76
N SER A 95 1.10 7.45 -7.99
CA SER A 95 1.99 6.36 -8.41
C SER A 95 1.81 5.16 -7.49
N ARG A 96 1.71 3.96 -8.07
CA ARG A 96 1.56 2.72 -7.31
C ARG A 96 2.79 1.84 -7.46
N LEU A 97 3.37 1.38 -6.37
CA LEU A 97 4.49 0.45 -6.35
C LEU A 97 4.01 -0.92 -5.88
N ARG A 98 4.02 -1.91 -6.78
CA ARG A 98 3.65 -3.29 -6.49
C ARG A 98 4.88 -4.12 -6.12
N ILE A 99 4.86 -4.72 -4.94
CA ILE A 99 5.93 -5.56 -4.40
C ILE A 99 5.37 -6.88 -3.86
N SER A 100 6.26 -7.78 -3.45
CA SER A 100 5.86 -9.00 -2.73
C SER A 100 5.45 -8.68 -1.30
N SER A 101 4.57 -9.51 -0.72
CA SER A 101 4.24 -9.40 0.71
C SER A 101 5.47 -9.60 1.60
N GLN A 102 6.41 -10.46 1.22
CA GLN A 102 7.66 -10.68 1.94
C GLN A 102 8.53 -9.42 2.00
N GLU A 103 8.60 -8.66 0.91
CA GLU A 103 9.35 -7.40 0.86
C GLU A 103 8.69 -6.32 1.73
N TRP A 104 7.34 -6.29 1.76
CA TRP A 104 6.58 -5.39 2.64
C TRP A 104 6.76 -5.74 4.13
N PHE A 105 6.76 -7.03 4.48
CA PHE A 105 6.90 -7.51 5.87
C PHE A 105 8.33 -7.51 6.41
N ASN A 106 9.22 -6.73 5.80
CA ASN A 106 10.56 -6.49 6.32
C ASN A 106 10.64 -5.08 6.90
N PRO A 107 10.67 -4.90 8.22
CA PRO A 107 10.70 -3.58 8.84
C PRO A 107 12.01 -2.80 8.59
N LEU A 108 13.04 -3.48 8.08
CA LEU A 108 14.28 -2.83 7.64
C LEU A 108 14.14 -2.17 6.27
N ASN A 109 13.14 -2.56 5.48
CA ASN A 109 12.90 -1.95 4.18
C ASN A 109 12.30 -0.56 4.35
N ARG A 110 12.93 0.42 3.72
CA ARG A 110 12.47 1.81 3.64
C ARG A 110 11.95 2.09 2.24
N PHE A 111 10.66 2.39 2.15
CA PHE A 111 9.99 2.78 0.91
C PHE A 111 9.82 4.29 0.90
N GLU A 112 10.36 4.93 -0.13
CA GLU A 112 10.39 6.39 -0.24
C GLU A 112 9.79 6.81 -1.59
N CYS A 113 8.90 7.80 -1.55
CA CYS A 113 8.34 8.45 -2.72
C CYS A 113 8.90 9.86 -2.80
N VAL A 114 9.44 10.21 -3.96
CA VAL A 114 10.05 11.50 -4.26
C VAL A 114 9.21 12.19 -5.31
N ALA A 115 8.62 13.33 -4.95
CA ALA A 115 7.90 14.19 -5.88
C ALA A 115 8.83 15.30 -6.37
N ASN A 116 9.23 15.23 -7.64
CA ASN A 116 10.07 16.22 -8.30
C ASN A 116 9.17 17.22 -9.04
N PHE A 117 9.33 18.51 -8.74
CA PHE A 117 8.55 19.59 -9.36
C PHE A 117 9.44 20.82 -9.59
N PHE A 118 9.03 21.69 -10.50
CA PHE A 118 9.73 22.94 -10.77
C PHE A 118 9.08 24.10 -10.02
N LYS A 119 9.91 24.90 -9.36
CA LYS A 119 9.49 26.11 -8.65
C LYS A 119 10.48 27.24 -8.92
N ASN A 120 9.97 28.35 -9.46
CA ASN A 120 10.73 29.56 -9.80
C ASN A 120 11.99 29.27 -10.65
N GLY A 121 11.89 28.33 -11.60
CA GLY A 121 13.02 27.92 -12.44
C GLY A 121 14.03 26.97 -11.79
N THR A 122 13.82 26.57 -10.53
CA THR A 122 14.64 25.57 -9.82
C THR A 122 13.87 24.25 -9.64
N GLN A 123 14.57 23.12 -9.74
CA GLN A 123 13.98 21.80 -9.44
C GLN A 123 13.99 21.58 -7.93
N GLU A 124 12.81 21.40 -7.33
CA GLU A 124 12.63 21.03 -5.93
C GLU A 124 12.10 19.60 -5.83
N SER A 125 12.35 18.95 -4.69
CA SER A 125 11.85 17.61 -4.42
C SER A 125 11.24 17.49 -3.01
N ILE A 126 10.10 16.82 -2.90
CA ILE A 126 9.48 16.46 -1.62
C ILE A 126 9.59 14.96 -1.42
N HIS A 127 10.16 14.57 -0.28
CA HIS A 127 10.43 13.18 0.08
C HIS A 127 9.47 12.74 1.18
N ARG A 128 8.78 11.63 0.95
CA ARG A 128 7.98 10.93 1.96
C ARG A 128 8.46 9.50 2.04
N PHE A 129 8.48 8.92 3.23
CA PHE A 129 8.87 7.54 3.40
C PHE A 129 8.01 6.83 4.43
N ILE A 130 7.92 5.52 4.29
CA ILE A 130 7.37 4.60 5.27
C ILE A 130 8.31 3.40 5.41
N TYR A 131 8.25 2.72 6.54
CA TYR A 131 8.96 1.46 6.74
C TYR A 131 8.03 0.28 6.46
N GLY A 132 8.63 -0.85 6.12
CA GLY A 132 7.91 -2.12 6.04
C GLY A 132 7.24 -2.46 7.36
N ASP A 133 6.16 -3.23 7.28
CA ASP A 133 5.46 -3.72 8.46
C ASP A 133 6.26 -4.86 9.09
N ALA A 134 6.30 -4.97 10.42
CA ALA A 134 6.94 -6.10 11.08
C ALA A 134 6.09 -7.39 10.94
N GLY A 135 4.85 -7.24 10.47
CA GLY A 135 3.89 -8.31 10.31
C GLY A 135 3.34 -8.75 11.66
N GLU A 136 2.02 -8.73 11.81
CA GLU A 136 1.38 -9.52 12.86
C GLU A 136 1.40 -10.98 12.40
N SER A 137 2.23 -11.79 13.06
CA SER A 137 2.38 -13.21 12.75
C SER A 137 1.04 -13.93 12.90
N ALA A 138 0.28 -14.04 11.80
CA ALA A 138 -0.97 -14.81 11.72
C ALA A 138 -0.78 -16.30 12.08
N THR A 139 0.48 -16.74 12.12
CA THR A 139 0.93 -18.02 12.65
C THR A 139 0.70 -18.18 14.14
N ALA A 140 0.75 -17.11 14.96
CA ALA A 140 0.56 -17.21 16.40
C ALA A 140 -0.83 -17.79 16.74
N GLY A 141 -1.89 -17.33 16.07
CA GLY A 141 -3.25 -17.87 16.27
C GLY A 141 -3.38 -19.34 15.87
N LYS A 142 -2.75 -19.76 14.75
CA LYS A 142 -2.76 -21.15 14.29
C LYS A 142 -1.97 -22.08 15.21
N PHE A 143 -0.81 -21.64 15.70
CA PHE A 143 -0.01 -22.40 16.65
C PHE A 143 -0.69 -22.51 18.02
N LEU A 144 -1.32 -21.44 18.50
CA LEU A 144 -2.11 -21.47 19.74
C LEU A 144 -3.28 -22.46 19.63
N TYR A 145 -3.98 -22.48 18.50
CA TYR A 145 -5.07 -23.43 18.25
C TYR A 145 -4.58 -24.90 18.24
N ILE A 146 -3.46 -25.18 17.57
CA ILE A 146 -2.86 -26.53 17.54
C ILE A 146 -2.40 -26.96 18.95
N MET A 147 -1.80 -26.05 19.72
CA MET A 147 -1.39 -26.32 21.11
C MET A 147 -2.57 -26.66 22.02
N LEU A 148 -3.73 -26.02 21.83
CA LEU A 148 -4.95 -26.31 22.59
C LEU A 148 -5.50 -27.71 22.27
N ILE A 149 -5.45 -28.14 21.01
CA ILE A 149 -5.87 -29.48 20.59
C ILE A 149 -4.92 -30.55 21.17
N LEU A 150 -3.61 -30.31 21.12
CA LEU A 150 -2.63 -31.26 21.67
C LEU A 150 -2.84 -31.45 23.19
N LYS A 151 -3.14 -30.37 23.91
CA LYS A 151 -3.48 -30.44 25.34
C LYS A 151 -4.75 -31.27 25.61
N SER A 152 -5.79 -31.12 24.80
CA SER A 152 -7.03 -31.88 25.02
C SER A 152 -6.82 -33.38 24.81
N ILE A 153 -6.03 -33.77 23.81
CA ILE A 153 -5.67 -35.17 23.53
C ILE A 153 -4.85 -35.77 24.69
N LEU A 154 -3.86 -35.02 25.20
CA LEU A 154 -3.05 -35.44 26.35
C LEU A 154 -3.91 -35.68 27.60
N TYR A 155 -4.85 -34.77 27.89
CA TYR A 155 -5.81 -34.95 28.99
C TYR A 155 -6.69 -36.18 28.78
N GLY A 156 -7.15 -36.42 27.54
CA GLY A 156 -7.91 -37.61 27.18
C GLY A 156 -7.13 -38.90 27.47
N ILE A 157 -5.88 -38.98 27.02
CA ILE A 157 -5.01 -40.15 27.25
C ILE A 157 -4.72 -40.38 28.73
N PHE A 158 -4.54 -39.31 29.51
CA PHE A 158 -4.26 -39.38 30.95
C PHE A 158 -5.47 -39.86 31.77
N VAL A 159 -6.69 -39.45 31.38
CA VAL A 159 -7.95 -39.86 32.04
C VAL A 159 -8.39 -41.26 31.60
N MET A 160 -8.27 -41.57 30.30
CA MET A 160 -8.07 -42.97 29.90
C MET A 160 -6.79 -43.49 30.58
N GLY A 161 -6.31 -44.73 30.57
CA GLY A 161 -5.10 -45.02 31.36
C GLY A 161 -5.30 -44.98 32.90
N MET A 162 -5.61 -43.85 33.56
CA MET A 162 -6.15 -43.81 34.94
C MET A 162 -7.39 -44.69 35.08
N MET A 163 -8.36 -44.56 34.16
CA MET A 163 -9.55 -45.41 34.15
C MET A 163 -9.25 -46.87 33.74
N LEU A 164 -8.22 -47.13 32.93
CA LEU A 164 -7.78 -48.51 32.64
C LEU A 164 -7.14 -49.14 33.87
N ARG A 165 -6.27 -48.39 34.55
CA ARG A 165 -5.62 -48.82 35.79
C ARG A 165 -6.64 -49.06 36.90
N SER A 166 -7.69 -48.23 37.01
CA SER A 166 -8.77 -48.46 37.97
C SER A 166 -9.64 -49.67 37.60
N LYS A 167 -9.95 -49.88 36.31
CA LYS A 167 -10.71 -51.06 35.84
C LYS A 167 -9.93 -52.36 36.02
N VAL A 168 -8.61 -52.36 35.74
CA VAL A 168 -7.72 -53.52 35.96
C VAL A 168 -7.58 -53.78 37.45
N ARG A 169 -7.34 -52.75 38.27
CA ARG A 169 -7.29 -52.88 39.73
C ARG A 169 -8.58 -53.42 40.32
N ASN A 170 -9.75 -52.98 39.83
CA ASN A 170 -11.05 -53.56 40.23
C ASN A 170 -11.23 -55.00 39.76
N ARG A 171 -10.81 -55.37 38.54
CA ARG A 171 -10.90 -56.75 38.06
C ARG A 171 -9.99 -57.70 38.86
N VAL A 172 -8.76 -57.27 39.18
CA VAL A 172 -7.83 -58.02 40.04
C VAL A 172 -8.38 -58.16 41.45
N PHE A 173 -8.96 -57.09 42.01
CA PHE A 173 -9.57 -57.13 43.35
C PHE A 173 -10.77 -58.11 43.41
N LEU A 174 -11.64 -58.09 42.40
CA LEU A 174 -12.79 -59.03 42.29
C LEU A 174 -12.35 -60.50 42.08
N LEU A 175 -11.23 -60.74 41.38
CA LEU A 175 -10.66 -62.08 41.21
C LEU A 175 -10.05 -62.61 42.52
N CYS A 176 -9.44 -61.75 43.34
CA CYS A 176 -8.91 -62.13 44.66
C CYS A 176 -10.01 -62.44 45.68
N THR A 177 -11.17 -61.78 45.62
CA THR A 177 -12.29 -62.04 46.56
C THR A 177 -13.09 -63.32 46.26
N HIS A 178 -12.89 -63.94 45.10
CA HIS A 178 -13.60 -65.15 44.69
C HIS A 178 -12.74 -66.43 44.81
N LEU A 179 -11.45 -66.29 45.17
CA LEU A 179 -10.48 -67.37 45.37
C LEU A 179 -10.13 -67.63 46.86
N SER A 180 -10.81 -66.95 47.79
CA SER A 180 -10.68 -67.16 49.24
C SER A 180 -12.00 -67.65 49.82
#